data_AF-A0A1E7RPG5-F1
#
_entry.id   AF-A0A1E7RPG5-F1
#
_cell.length_a   1.000
_cell.length_b   1.000
_cell.length_c   1.000
_cell.angle_alpha   90.00
_cell.angle_beta   90.00
_cell.angle_gamma   90.00
#
_symmetry.space_group_name_H-M   'P 1'
#
loop_
_entity.id
_entity.type
_entity.pdbx_description
1 polymer ?
#
loop_
_entity_poly.entity_id
_entity_poly.type
_entity_poly.pdbx_seq_one_letter_code
_entity_poly.pdbx_strand_id
1 'polypeptide(L)' 'MGEWSDYFEDFPEENPANWLNGRFDPEGARRAHQRANVLEKSQSDLNTTIRKMIDDGNRRARDKQGKS' A
#
# COMPACT_ATOMS: atom_id res chain seq x y z
N MET A 1 -32.67 -31.38 -3.82
CA MET A 1 -31.82 -30.18 -3.98
C MET A 1 -31.01 -30.10 -2.70
N GLY A 2 -29.69 -30.21 -2.75
CA GLY A 2 -28.88 -30.12 -1.53
C GLY A 2 -29.10 -28.76 -0.90
N GLU A 3 -29.42 -28.73 0.39
CA GLU A 3 -29.66 -27.51 1.14
C GLU A 3 -28.39 -26.64 1.03
N TRP A 4 -28.56 -25.36 0.68
CA TRP A 4 -27.44 -24.45 0.46
C TRP A 4 -26.61 -24.21 1.74
N SER A 5 -27.08 -24.71 2.89
CA SER A 5 -26.39 -24.72 4.18
C SER A 5 -25.18 -25.65 4.23
N ASP A 6 -25.17 -26.73 3.44
CA ASP A 6 -24.16 -27.79 3.54
C ASP A 6 -22.86 -27.44 2.80
N TYR A 7 -22.84 -26.30 2.11
CA TYR A 7 -21.66 -25.77 1.38
C TYR A 7 -20.92 -24.66 2.15
N PHE A 8 -21.45 -24.25 3.31
CA PHE A 8 -20.81 -23.31 4.23
C PHE A 8 -20.29 -24.04 5.47
N GLU A 9 -19.83 -25.29 5.28
CA GLU A 9 -19.07 -26.00 6.31
C GLU A 9 -17.79 -25.21 6.60
N ASP A 10 -17.79 -24.59 7.77
CA ASP A 10 -16.68 -24.02 8.51
C ASP A 10 -15.80 -23.04 7.74
N PHE A 11 -16.17 -21.75 7.83
CA PHE A 11 -15.17 -20.71 7.67
C PHE A 11 -14.00 -21.03 8.61
N PRO A 12 -12.76 -21.09 8.12
CA PRO A 12 -11.64 -21.35 8.98
C PRO A 12 -11.61 -20.28 10.07
N GLU A 13 -11.51 -20.70 11.33
CA GLU A 13 -11.33 -19.78 12.46
C GLU A 13 -10.07 -18.91 12.28
N GLU A 14 -9.11 -19.42 11.51
CA GLU A 14 -7.88 -18.74 11.14
C GLU A 14 -8.09 -17.70 10.03
N ASN A 15 -7.58 -16.48 10.24
CA ASN A 15 -7.56 -15.45 9.21
C ASN A 15 -6.70 -15.91 8.00
N PRO A 16 -7.30 -16.05 6.79
CA PRO A 16 -6.58 -16.48 5.59
C PRO A 16 -5.38 -15.58 5.22
N ALA A 17 -5.40 -14.31 5.62
CA ALA A 17 -4.29 -13.37 5.36
C ALA A 17 -3.00 -13.70 6.11
N ASN A 18 -3.06 -14.60 7.11
CA ASN A 18 -1.88 -15.08 7.83
C ASN A 18 -1.15 -16.21 7.10
N TRP A 19 -1.70 -16.73 6.01
CA TRP A 19 -1.04 -17.75 5.21
C TRP A 19 -0.04 -17.12 4.24
N LEU A 20 1.24 -17.46 4.40
CA LEU A 20 2.32 -17.00 3.53
C LEU A 20 2.95 -18.21 2.84
N ASN A 21 2.98 -18.19 1.50
CA ASN A 21 3.57 -19.26 0.68
C ASN A 21 3.03 -20.66 1.06
N GLY A 22 1.74 -20.77 1.36
CA GLY A 22 1.10 -22.04 1.74
C GLY A 22 1.34 -22.49 3.19
N ARG A 23 1.90 -21.63 4.06
CA ARG A 23 2.08 -21.90 5.49
C ARG A 23 1.40 -20.84 6.34
N PHE A 24 0.67 -21.26 7.37
CA PHE A 24 0.15 -20.35 8.39
C PHE A 24 1.30 -19.74 9.21
N ASP A 25 1.55 -18.45 9.02
CA ASP A 25 2.56 -17.65 9.72
C ASP A 25 2.02 -16.24 10.04
N PRO A 26 1.22 -16.09 11.10
CA PRO A 26 0.62 -14.81 11.48
C PRO A 26 1.66 -13.72 11.81
N GLU A 27 2.81 -14.09 12.38
CA GLU A 27 3.90 -13.15 12.66
C GLU A 27 4.63 -12.72 11.39
N GLY A 28 4.82 -13.65 10.45
CA GLY A 28 5.29 -13.35 9.09
C GLY A 28 4.37 -12.34 8.40
N ALA A 29 3.06 -12.57 8.41
CA ALA A 29 2.08 -11.70 7.78
C ALA A 29 2.08 -10.30 8.43
N ARG A 30 2.11 -10.23 9.77
CA ARG A 30 2.21 -8.96 10.50
C ARG A 30 3.47 -8.18 10.10
N ARG A 31 4.63 -8.83 10.00
CA ARG A 31 5.88 -8.19 9.56
C ARG A 31 5.80 -7.70 8.11
N ALA A 32 5.19 -8.47 7.22
CA ALA A 32 4.99 -8.07 5.83
C ALA A 32 4.11 -6.81 5.73
N HIS A 33 2.99 -6.77 6.45
CA HIS A 33 2.12 -5.61 6.53
C HIS A 33 2.84 -4.38 7.09
N GLN A 34 3.60 -4.53 8.18
CA GLN A 34 4.37 -3.42 8.74
C GLN A 34 5.38 -2.85 7.75
N ARG A 35 6.11 -3.71 7.02
CA ARG A 35 7.07 -3.28 5.99
C ARG A 35 6.36 -2.54 4.84
N ALA A 36 5.23 -3.06 4.37
CA ALA A 36 4.43 -2.42 3.32
C ALA A 36 3.99 -1.01 3.75
N ASN A 37 3.48 -0.87 4.98
CA ASN A 37 3.05 0.42 5.52
C ASN A 37 4.22 1.43 5.63
N VAL A 38 5.41 0.98 6.01
CA VAL A 38 6.61 1.83 6.08
C VAL A 38 7.01 2.30 4.68
N LEU A 39 7.02 1.39 3.70
CA LEU A 39 7.34 1.72 2.32
C LEU A 39 6.33 2.71 1.72
N GLU A 40 5.05 2.50 1.96
CA GLU A 40 3.98 3.41 1.50
C GLU A 40 4.15 4.82 2.07
N LYS A 41 4.42 4.93 3.37
CA LYS A 41 4.70 6.22 4.02
C LYS A 41 5.92 6.91 3.40
N SER A 42 7.02 6.17 3.26
CA SER A 42 8.24 6.70 2.65
C SER A 42 7.99 7.17 1.21
N GLN A 43 7.22 6.41 0.42
CA GLN A 43 6.86 6.79 -0.94
C GLN A 43 5.98 8.05 -0.97
N SER A 44 5.04 8.19 -0.05
CA SER A 44 4.21 9.40 0.08
C SER A 44 5.06 10.65 0.39
N ASP A 45 6.05 10.53 1.27
CA ASP A 45 6.95 11.63 1.61
C ASP A 45 7.84 12.04 0.42
N LEU A 46 8.36 11.06 -0.32
CA LEU A 46 9.11 11.28 -1.56
C LEU A 46 8.25 11.97 -2.62
N ASN A 47 7.01 11.50 -2.82
CA ASN A 47 6.07 12.10 -3.77
C ASN A 47 5.79 13.57 -3.42
N THR A 48 5.67 13.89 -2.13
CA THR A 48 5.48 15.26 -1.65
C THR A 48 6.71 16.13 -1.97
N THR A 49 7.90 15.59 -1.75
CA THR A 49 9.17 16.27 -2.08
C THR A 49 9.28 16.55 -3.58
N ILE A 50 8.99 15.55 -4.42
CA ILE A 50 9.04 15.68 -5.88
C ILE A 50 8.05 16.74 -6.37
N ARG A 51 6.82 16.76 -5.84
CA ARG A 51 5.82 17.80 -6.20
C ARG A 51 6.34 19.21 -5.91
N LYS A 52 6.93 19.43 -4.73
CA LYS A 52 7.53 20.73 -4.38
C LYS A 52 8.63 21.14 -5.36
N MET A 53 9.50 20.20 -5.75
CA MET A 53 10.57 20.47 -6.72
C MET A 53 10.01 20.84 -8.10
N ILE A 54 8.95 20.17 -8.54
CA ILE A 54 8.26 20.49 -9.80
C ILE A 54 7.66 21.90 -9.73
N ASP A 55 6.95 22.23 -8.65
CA ASP A 55 6.33 23.54 -8.47
C ASP A 55 7.37 24.67 -8.45
N ASP A 56 8.48 24.47 -7.74
CA ASP A 56 9.58 25.44 -7.69
C ASP A 56 10.26 25.59 -9.06
N GLY A 57 10.46 24.50 -9.79
CA GLY A 57 10.96 24.52 -11.17
C GLY A 57 10.05 25.30 -12.10
N ASN A 58 8.74 25.05 -12.03
CA ASN A 58 7.73 25.75 -12.81
C ASN A 58 7.68 27.24 -12.46
N ARG A 59 7.80 27.61 -11.18
CA ARG A 59 7.86 29.02 -10.75
C ARG A 59 9.06 29.72 -11.36
N ARG A 60 10.26 29.14 -11.23
CA ARG A 60 11.50 29.69 -11.81
C ARG A 60 11.43 29.83 -13.32
N ALA A 61 10.77 28.91 -14.03
CA ALA A 61 10.59 28.99 -15.47
C ALA A 61 9.70 30.18 -15.86
N ARG A 62 8.58 30.39 -15.14
CA ARG A 62 7.69 31.54 -15.35
C ARG A 62 8.40 32.86 -15.07
N ASP A 63 9.16 32.95 -13.97
CA ASP A 63 9.91 34.16 -13.61
C ASP A 63 10.96 34.54 -14.66
N LYS A 64 11.52 33.56 -15.38
CA LYS A 64 12.43 33.81 -16.51
C LYS A 64 11.68 34.30 -17.74
N GLN A 65 10.51 33.73 -18.04
CA GLN A 65 9.69 34.12 -19.19
C GLN A 65 9.10 35.52 -19.04
N GLY A 66 8.69 35.93 -17.83
CA GLY A 66 8.16 37.28 -17.59
C GLY A 66 9.23 38.40 -17.53
N LYS A 67 10.51 38.05 -17.62
CA LYS A 67 11.64 39.00 -17.65
C LYS A 67 12.24 39.21 -19.05
N SER A 68 11.83 38.43 -20.05
CA SER A 68 12.08 38.67 -21.48
C SER A 68 10.93 39.45 -22.09
#